data_AF-A0A3C1KRU6-F1
#
_entry.id   AF-A0A3C1KRU6-F1
#
_cell.length_a   1.000
_cell.length_b   1.000
_cell.length_c   1.000
_cell.angle_alpha   90.00
_cell.angle_beta   90.00
_cell.angle_gamma   90.00
#
_symmetry.space_group_name_H-M   'P 1'
#
loop_
_entity.id
_entity.type
_entity.pdbx_description
1 polymer ?
#
loop_
_entity_poly.entity_id
_entity_poly.type
_entity_poly.pdbx_seq_one_letter_code
_entity_poly.pdbx_strand_id
1 'polypeptide(L)'
;MFARHDAQMRAGEILGATLGGDTEDYDLVIDCAGTDSAMAQAANLCRPGATILMLATYWGGLTMPAMQMTMKELRTVTSMAQARQGLVRDVEVAAAALARNPKIAPTLITHRLPLEAASEAFAIAADRKQGAIKVAFIP
;
A
#
# COMPACT_ATOMS: atom_id res chain seq x y z
N MET A 1 6.57 7.33 4.26
CA MET A 1 5.33 6.85 3.60
C MET A 1 4.73 7.99 2.79
N PHE A 2 4.26 7.69 1.57
CA PHE A 2 3.55 8.63 0.71
C PHE A 2 2.11 8.15 0.51
N ALA A 3 1.14 9.05 0.56
CA ALA A 3 -0.27 8.76 0.34
C ALA A 3 -0.99 10.00 -0.23
N ARG A 4 -2.17 9.80 -0.81
CA ARG A 4 -2.93 10.87 -1.49
C ARG A 4 -3.96 11.58 -0.60
N HIS A 5 -4.36 10.95 0.51
CA HIS A 5 -5.46 11.43 1.36
C HIS A 5 -5.06 11.50 2.83
N ASP A 6 -5.54 12.51 3.54
CA ASP A 6 -5.20 12.78 4.94
C ASP A 6 -5.52 11.61 5.87
N ALA A 7 -6.63 10.92 5.64
CA ALA A 7 -6.99 9.73 6.41
C ALA A 7 -5.94 8.61 6.28
N GLN A 8 -5.36 8.42 5.09
CA GLN A 8 -4.32 7.42 4.85
C GLN A 8 -3.02 7.81 5.55
N MET A 9 -2.66 9.10 5.51
CA MET A 9 -1.48 9.63 6.19
C MET A 9 -1.60 9.48 7.71
N ARG A 10 -2.72 9.93 8.29
CA ARG A 10 -3.01 9.78 9.73
C ARG A 10 -3.02 8.32 10.17
N ALA A 11 -3.62 7.43 9.38
CA ALA A 11 -3.57 5.99 9.66
C ALA A 11 -2.13 5.45 9.66
N GLY A 12 -1.31 5.91 8.70
CA GLY A 12 0.12 5.62 8.68
C GLY A 12 0.82 6.02 9.97
N GLU A 13 0.66 7.28 10.40
CA GLU A 13 1.28 7.79 11.63
C GLU A 13 0.86 7.02 12.88
N ILE A 14 -0.45 6.73 13.03
CA ILE A 14 -0.98 5.93 14.15
C ILE A 14 -0.32 4.54 14.20
N LEU A 15 -0.02 3.97 13.03
CA LEU A 15 0.62 2.67 12.88
C LEU A 15 2.16 2.74 12.85
N GLY A 16 2.74 3.92 13.09
CA GLY A 16 4.19 4.12 13.23
C GLY A 16 4.92 4.43 11.93
N ALA A 17 4.22 4.78 10.85
CA ALA A 17 4.86 5.25 9.63
C ALA A 17 5.30 6.71 9.78
N THR A 18 6.54 7.00 9.38
CA THR A 18 6.97 8.38 9.12
C THR A 18 6.40 8.83 7.77
N LEU A 19 5.80 10.02 7.72
CA LEU A 19 5.30 10.60 6.46
C LEU A 19 6.42 11.27 5.68
N GLY A 20 6.33 11.19 4.36
CA GLY A 20 7.41 11.64 3.49
C GLY A 20 8.69 10.80 3.66
N GLY A 21 9.76 11.28 3.06
CA GLY A 21 11.10 10.73 3.14
C GLY A 21 12.06 11.79 2.65
N ASP A 22 12.93 12.26 3.55
CA ASP A 22 13.88 13.35 3.25
C ASP A 22 15.10 12.85 2.46
N THR A 23 15.09 11.58 2.06
CA THR A 23 16.23 10.88 1.48
C THR A 23 15.83 10.03 0.27
N GLU A 24 16.71 9.97 -0.73
CA GLU A 24 16.63 9.07 -1.88
C GLU A 24 17.47 7.80 -1.67
N ASP A 25 17.36 7.19 -0.48
CA ASP A 25 18.26 6.11 -0.05
C ASP A 25 17.55 4.82 0.40
N TYR A 26 16.38 4.52 -0.18
CA TYR A 26 15.63 3.33 0.20
C TYR A 26 16.16 2.08 -0.52
N ASP A 27 16.42 1.02 0.27
CA ASP A 27 16.72 -0.35 -0.21
C ASP A 27 15.56 -1.05 -0.89
N LEU A 28 14.35 -0.76 -0.41
CA LEU A 28 13.11 -1.34 -0.84
C LEU A 28 12.04 -0.25 -0.88
N VAL A 29 11.38 -0.11 -2.04
CA VAL A 29 10.19 0.72 -2.19
C VAL A 29 9.03 -0.18 -2.63
N ILE A 30 7.89 -0.08 -1.93
CA ILE A 30 6.70 -0.86 -2.24
C ILE A 30 5.70 0.05 -2.94
N ASP A 31 5.43 -0.21 -4.22
CA ASP A 31 4.40 0.52 -4.96
C ASP A 31 3.02 -0.12 -4.75
N CYS A 32 2.15 0.63 -4.09
CA CYS A 32 0.77 0.28 -3.81
C CYS A 32 -0.24 1.10 -4.65
N ALA A 33 0.23 1.95 -5.57
CA ALA A 33 -0.63 2.83 -6.36
C ALA A 33 -0.83 2.34 -7.80
N GLY A 34 0.17 1.68 -8.40
CA GLY A 34 0.04 1.07 -9.73
C GLY A 34 -0.12 2.09 -10.87
N THR A 35 0.58 3.23 -10.77
CA THR A 35 0.56 4.29 -11.80
C THR A 35 1.98 4.63 -12.24
N ASP A 36 2.14 5.10 -13.48
CA ASP A 36 3.45 5.54 -14.03
C ASP A 36 4.14 6.56 -13.11
N SER A 37 3.38 7.52 -12.56
CA SER A 37 3.89 8.50 -11.60
C SER A 37 4.39 7.88 -10.28
N ALA A 38 3.77 6.80 -9.83
CA ALA A 38 4.20 6.08 -8.62
C ALA A 38 5.47 5.27 -8.90
N MET A 39 5.59 4.67 -10.09
CA MET A 39 6.84 4.01 -10.51
C MET A 39 8.00 4.99 -10.62
N ALA A 40 7.79 6.17 -11.21
CA ALA A 40 8.79 7.23 -11.26
C ALA A 40 9.19 7.69 -9.86
N GLN A 41 8.22 7.90 -8.97
CA GLN A 41 8.50 8.24 -7.57
C GLN A 41 9.28 7.13 -6.86
N ALA A 42 8.95 5.85 -7.10
CA ALA A 42 9.66 4.73 -6.51
C ALA A 42 11.12 4.67 -6.96
N ALA A 43 11.39 4.89 -8.26
CA ALA A 43 12.76 4.95 -8.79
C ALA A 43 13.57 6.14 -8.23
N ASN A 44 12.91 7.29 -7.98
CA ASN A 44 13.54 8.42 -7.30
C ASN A 44 13.97 8.06 -5.87
N LEU A 45 13.08 7.46 -5.09
CA LEU A 45 13.32 7.12 -3.68
C LEU A 45 14.37 6.01 -3.50
N CYS A 46 14.56 5.15 -4.50
CA CYS A 46 15.51 4.06 -4.46
C CYS A 46 16.97 4.55 -4.47
N ARG A 47 17.81 3.92 -3.65
CA ARG A 47 19.26 3.97 -3.83
C ARG A 47 19.74 3.10 -4.99
N PRO A 48 20.98 3.25 -5.50
CA PRO A 48 21.54 2.30 -6.45
C PRO A 48 21.51 0.85 -5.94
N GLY A 49 21.10 -0.10 -6.79
CA GLY A 49 20.96 -1.53 -6.49
C GLY A 49 19.70 -1.92 -5.72
N ALA A 50 18.82 -0.95 -5.41
CA ALA A 50 17.60 -1.20 -4.64
C ALA A 50 16.53 -1.98 -5.42
N THR A 51 15.50 -2.39 -4.68
CA THR A 51 14.34 -3.14 -5.22
C THR A 51 13.06 -2.34 -5.14
N ILE A 52 12.28 -2.36 -6.22
CA ILE A 52 10.90 -1.90 -6.25
C ILE A 52 9.99 -3.13 -6.23
N LEU A 53 9.17 -3.27 -5.19
CA LEU A 53 8.11 -4.27 -5.11
C LEU A 53 6.83 -3.69 -5.73
N MET A 54 6.44 -4.22 -6.88
CA MET A 54 5.19 -3.89 -7.57
C MET A 54 4.05 -4.68 -6.94
N LEU A 55 3.44 -4.11 -5.91
CA LEU A 55 2.32 -4.73 -5.19
C LEU A 55 0.97 -4.40 -5.83
N ALA A 56 0.84 -3.21 -6.42
CA ALA A 56 -0.34 -2.82 -7.18
C ALA A 56 -0.36 -3.41 -8.60
N THR A 57 -1.57 -3.57 -9.13
CA THR A 57 -1.78 -3.98 -10.53
C THR A 57 -1.81 -2.75 -11.44
N TYR A 58 -0.98 -2.77 -12.49
CA TYR A 58 -0.92 -1.76 -13.55
C TYR A 58 -1.89 -2.09 -14.69
N TRP A 59 -3.18 -1.77 -14.48
CA TRP A 59 -4.26 -2.16 -15.39
C TRP A 59 -4.15 -1.59 -16.82
N GLY A 60 -3.53 -0.42 -16.97
CA GLY A 60 -3.35 0.27 -18.26
C GLY A 60 -2.00 0.02 -18.93
N GLY A 61 -1.20 -0.91 -18.42
CA GLY A 61 0.23 -0.99 -18.75
C GLY A 61 1.07 -0.04 -17.89
N LEU A 62 2.36 0.06 -18.20
CA LEU A 62 3.34 0.79 -17.40
C LEU A 62 4.43 1.40 -18.28
N THR A 63 4.63 2.71 -18.14
CA THR A 63 5.79 3.41 -18.70
C THR A 63 6.91 3.47 -17.67
N MET A 64 7.99 2.72 -17.90
CA MET A 64 9.11 2.66 -16.96
C MET A 64 10.06 3.87 -17.11
N PRO A 65 10.58 4.44 -16.01
CA PRO A 65 11.68 5.42 -16.03
C PRO A 65 13.03 4.73 -16.35
N ALA A 66 13.14 4.16 -17.56
CA ALA A 66 14.16 3.18 -17.91
C ALA A 66 15.60 3.67 -17.70
N MET A 67 15.92 4.90 -18.12
CA MET A 67 17.27 5.46 -17.96
C MET A 67 17.67 5.55 -16.48
N GLN A 68 16.78 6.07 -15.63
CA GLN A 68 17.05 6.20 -14.21
C GLN A 68 17.23 4.84 -13.54
N MET A 69 16.36 3.89 -13.85
CA MET A 69 16.47 2.53 -13.33
C MET A 69 17.76 1.85 -13.76
N THR A 70 18.19 2.08 -15.01
CA THR A 70 19.44 1.54 -15.54
C THR A 70 20.64 2.13 -14.81
N MET A 71 20.68 3.46 -14.66
CA MET A 71 21.77 4.15 -13.95
C MET A 71 21.87 3.76 -12.47
N LYS A 72 20.75 3.42 -11.84
CA LYS A 72 20.69 2.94 -10.46
C LYS A 72 20.71 1.41 -10.37
N GLU A 73 20.83 0.66 -11.46
CA GLU A 73 20.75 -0.81 -11.49
C GLU A 73 19.58 -1.39 -10.67
N LEU A 74 18.40 -0.77 -10.77
CA LEU A 74 17.24 -1.13 -9.94
C LEU A 74 16.65 -2.47 -10.36
N ARG A 75 16.15 -3.21 -9.36
CA ARG A 75 15.40 -4.46 -9.54
C ARG A 75 13.91 -4.21 -9.39
N THR A 76 13.09 -4.85 -10.20
CA THR A 76 11.64 -4.90 -10.01
C THR A 76 11.21 -6.32 -9.68
N VAL A 77 10.33 -6.44 -8.68
CA VAL A 77 9.71 -7.71 -8.28
C VAL A 77 8.20 -7.52 -8.32
N THR A 78 7.50 -8.41 -9.00
CA THR A 78 6.03 -8.42 -9.02
C THR A 78 5.49 -9.32 -7.91
N SER A 79 4.32 -8.97 -7.38
CA SER A 79 3.61 -9.78 -6.39
C SER A 79 2.14 -9.89 -6.76
N MET A 80 1.54 -11.04 -6.50
CA MET A 80 0.12 -11.28 -6.73
C MET A 80 -0.47 -12.09 -5.59
N ALA A 81 -1.59 -11.62 -5.05
CA ALA A 81 -2.42 -12.32 -4.09
C ALA A 81 -1.62 -12.88 -2.89
N GLN A 82 -1.80 -14.18 -2.60
CA GLN A 82 -1.27 -14.81 -1.40
C GLN A 82 0.15 -15.32 -1.58
N ALA A 83 0.96 -15.10 -0.56
CA ALA A 83 2.33 -15.57 -0.47
C ALA A 83 2.50 -16.62 0.64
N ARG A 84 3.66 -17.29 0.61
CA ARG A 84 4.12 -18.15 1.71
C ARG A 84 5.59 -17.95 1.95
N GLN A 85 6.00 -18.07 3.21
CA GLN A 85 7.41 -18.12 3.59
C GLN A 85 7.70 -19.53 4.11
N GLY A 86 8.27 -20.37 3.25
CA GLY A 86 8.41 -21.80 3.53
C GLY A 86 7.04 -22.46 3.73
N LEU A 87 6.79 -22.96 4.94
CA LEU A 87 5.53 -23.62 5.32
C LEU A 87 4.48 -22.64 5.90
N VAL A 88 4.86 -21.40 6.20
CA VAL A 88 3.96 -20.43 6.83
C VAL A 88 3.22 -19.65 5.76
N ARG A 89 1.89 -19.59 5.89
CA ARG A 89 1.04 -18.81 4.98
C ARG A 89 1.02 -17.34 5.41
N ASP A 90 0.96 -16.43 4.46
CA ASP A 90 0.83 -15.00 4.73
C ASP A 90 -0.37 -14.64 5.63
N VAL A 91 -1.49 -15.36 5.52
CA VAL A 91 -2.67 -15.17 6.39
C VAL A 91 -2.37 -15.46 7.86
N GLU A 92 -1.47 -16.39 8.15
CA GLU A 92 -1.04 -16.69 9.53
C GLU A 92 -0.15 -15.58 10.06
N VAL A 93 0.75 -15.06 9.22
CA VAL A 93 1.57 -13.88 9.53
C VAL A 93 0.69 -12.66 9.80
N ALA A 94 -0.32 -12.43 8.97
CA ALA A 94 -1.27 -11.33 9.10
C ALA A 94 -2.10 -11.44 10.39
N ALA A 95 -2.64 -12.64 10.69
CA ALA A 95 -3.38 -12.88 11.92
C ALA A 95 -2.51 -12.62 13.16
N ALA A 96 -1.25 -13.07 13.15
CA ALA A 96 -0.31 -12.81 14.23
C ALA A 96 0.04 -11.31 14.36
N ALA A 97 0.16 -10.58 13.25
CA ALA A 97 0.38 -9.13 13.28
C ALA A 97 -0.81 -8.37 13.87
N LEU A 98 -2.04 -8.75 13.49
CA LEU A 98 -3.27 -8.20 14.06
C LEU A 98 -3.38 -8.47 15.57
N ALA A 99 -3.04 -9.68 16.01
CA ALA A 99 -3.04 -10.03 17.43
C ALA A 99 -2.01 -9.22 18.24
N ARG A 100 -0.83 -8.94 17.67
CA ARG A 100 0.23 -8.17 18.33
C ARG A 100 -0.04 -6.67 18.38
N ASN A 101 -0.79 -6.12 17.43
CA ASN A 101 -1.09 -4.70 17.38
C ASN A 101 -2.61 -4.46 17.28
N PRO A 102 -3.30 -4.31 18.42
CA PRO A 102 -4.75 -4.11 18.45
C PRO A 102 -5.19 -2.78 17.81
N LYS A 103 -4.25 -1.87 17.49
CA LYS A 103 -4.57 -0.61 16.80
C LYS A 103 -4.83 -0.79 15.30
N ILE A 104 -4.35 -1.88 14.68
CA ILE A 104 -4.45 -2.05 13.21
C ILE A 104 -5.91 -2.02 12.74
N ALA A 105 -6.75 -2.91 13.28
CA ALA A 105 -8.14 -3.03 12.85
C ALA A 105 -8.97 -1.73 13.03
N PRO A 106 -8.99 -1.07 14.21
CA PRO A 106 -9.74 0.17 14.38
C PRO A 106 -9.16 1.34 13.59
N THR A 107 -7.86 1.34 13.27
CA THR A 107 -7.25 2.40 12.45
C THR A 107 -7.61 2.27 10.97
N LEU A 108 -7.64 1.03 10.44
CA LEU A 108 -7.89 0.80 9.02
C LEU A 108 -9.39 0.74 8.68
N ILE A 109 -10.23 0.21 9.59
CA ILE A 109 -11.67 0.08 9.35
C ILE A 109 -12.37 1.39 9.73
N THR A 110 -12.57 2.24 8.72
CA THR A 110 -13.13 3.58 8.93
C THR A 110 -14.65 3.61 8.94
N HIS A 111 -15.31 2.64 8.29
CA HIS A 111 -16.77 2.59 8.22
C HIS A 111 -17.29 1.19 8.49
N ARG A 112 -18.43 1.14 9.17
CA ARG A 112 -19.19 -0.08 9.46
C ARG A 112 -20.65 0.15 9.12
N LEU A 113 -21.19 -0.66 8.22
CA LEU A 113 -22.58 -0.55 7.76
C LEU A 113 -23.26 -1.91 7.82
N PRO A 114 -24.59 -1.97 8.02
CA PRO A 114 -25.33 -3.22 7.85
C PRO A 114 -25.35 -3.63 6.36
N LEU A 115 -25.66 -4.90 6.08
CA LEU A 115 -25.64 -5.41 4.71
C LEU A 115 -26.70 -4.73 3.81
N GLU A 116 -27.82 -4.31 4.37
CA GLU A 116 -28.90 -3.60 3.69
C GLU A 116 -28.44 -2.26 3.10
N ALA A 117 -27.38 -1.67 3.67
CA ALA A 117 -26.78 -0.42 3.21
C ALA A 117 -25.63 -0.66 2.19
N ALA A 118 -25.63 -1.79 1.47
CA ALA A 118 -24.54 -2.15 0.55
C ALA A 118 -24.24 -1.06 -0.50
N SER A 119 -25.27 -0.47 -1.12
CA SER A 119 -25.09 0.59 -2.13
C SER A 119 -24.35 1.81 -1.55
N GLU A 120 -24.75 2.23 -0.35
CA GLU A 120 -24.10 3.32 0.38
C GLU A 120 -22.66 2.96 0.76
N ALA A 121 -22.44 1.74 1.26
CA ALA A 121 -21.11 1.25 1.62
C ALA A 121 -20.14 1.28 0.43
N PHE A 122 -20.59 0.89 -0.77
CA PHE A 122 -19.78 0.98 -2.00
C PHE A 122 -19.55 2.43 -2.44
N ALA A 123 -20.53 3.32 -2.30
CA ALA A 123 -20.36 4.75 -2.60
C ALA A 123 -19.31 5.39 -1.68
N ILE A 124 -19.38 5.10 -0.37
CA ILE A 124 -18.36 5.52 0.61
C ILE A 124 -16.98 4.96 0.24
N ALA A 125 -16.90 3.66 -0.09
CA ALA A 125 -15.63 3.03 -0.44
C ALA A 125 -14.99 3.63 -1.72
N ALA A 126 -15.80 4.10 -2.66
CA ALA A 126 -15.33 4.78 -3.86
C ALA A 126 -14.77 6.18 -3.57
N ASP A 127 -15.35 6.91 -2.61
CA ASP A 127 -14.95 8.26 -2.24
C ASP A 127 -13.86 8.29 -1.15
N ARG A 128 -12.64 7.95 -1.54
CA ARG A 128 -11.47 7.97 -0.66
C ARG A 128 -11.10 9.36 -0.15
N LYS A 129 -11.55 10.44 -0.82
CA LYS A 129 -11.27 11.82 -0.40
C LYS A 129 -12.00 12.16 0.90
N GLN A 130 -13.16 11.54 1.13
CA GLN A 130 -13.95 11.69 2.36
C GLN A 130 -13.44 10.83 3.52
N GLY A 131 -12.26 10.20 3.38
CA GLY A 131 -11.59 9.49 4.47
C GLY A 131 -11.87 7.98 4.53
N ALA A 132 -12.50 7.40 3.50
CA ALA A 132 -12.64 5.95 3.41
C ALA A 132 -11.28 5.24 3.21
N ILE A 133 -11.00 4.24 4.06
CA ILE A 133 -9.83 3.34 3.94
C ILE A 133 -10.34 1.91 3.77
N LYS A 134 -11.08 1.40 4.77
CA LYS A 134 -11.80 0.13 4.69
C LYS A 134 -13.22 0.32 5.21
N VAL A 135 -14.18 -0.04 4.37
CA VAL A 135 -15.60 -0.17 4.71
C VAL A 135 -15.86 -1.65 4.99
N ALA A 136 -16.47 -1.97 6.12
CA ALA A 136 -16.78 -3.34 6.53
C ALA A 136 -18.28 -3.48 6.78
N PHE A 137 -18.86 -4.62 6.41
CA PHE A 137 -20.20 -4.97 6.81
C PHE A 137 -20.21 -5.54 8.22
N ILE A 138 -21.19 -5.13 9.03
CA ILE A 138 -21.52 -5.77 10.29
C ILE A 138 -22.73 -6.69 10.08
N PRO A 139 -22.74 -7.87 10.73
CA PRO A 139 -23.92 -8.75 10.75
C PRO A 139 -25.15 -8.05 11.31
#